data_AF-X7YKV2-F1
#
_entry.id   AF-X7YKV2-F1
#
_cell.length_a   1.000
_cell.length_b   1.000
_cell.length_c   1.000
_cell.angle_alpha   90.00
_cell.angle_beta   90.00
_cell.angle_gamma   90.00
#
_symmetry.space_group_name_H-M   'P 1'
#
loop_
_entity.id
_entity.type
_entity.pdbx_description
1 polymer ?
#
loop_
_entity_poly.entity_id
_entity_poly.type
_entity_poly.pdbx_seq_one_letter_code
_entity_poly.pdbx_strand_id
1 'polypeptide(L)' 'MISGNWLLQNPMFAGQAAVEAYLPSQRIAIAVAVTYRPDAFDAQGNYRNEAETLFRKIGAEMAPTMRRPYRP' A
#
# COMPACT_ATOMS: atom_id res chain seq x y z
N MET A 1 1.49 -1.79 11.94
CA MET A 1 0.30 -0.96 12.25
C MET A 1 -0.96 -1.73 11.89
N ILE A 2 -2.11 -1.37 12.47
CA ILE A 2 -3.41 -1.92 12.05
C ILE A 2 -4.09 -0.84 11.22
N SER A 3 -4.29 -1.09 9.93
CA SER A 3 -5.11 -0.24 9.07
C SER A 3 -6.39 -0.96 8.78
N GLY A 4 -7.37 -0.67 9.63
CA GLY A 4 -8.63 -1.32 9.49
C GLY A 4 -8.64 -2.79 9.94
N ASN A 5 -8.93 -3.73 9.03
CA ASN A 5 -8.87 -5.19 9.30
C ASN A 5 -7.53 -5.80 8.87
N TRP A 6 -6.67 -5.00 8.24
CA TRP A 6 -5.37 -5.42 7.75
C TRP A 6 -4.30 -5.15 8.81
N LEU A 7 -3.48 -6.17 9.08
CA LEU A 7 -2.21 -6.02 9.74
C LEU A 7 -1.21 -5.61 8.68
N LEU A 8 -0.60 -4.43 8.77
CA LEU A 8 0.31 -3.99 7.71
C LEU A 8 1.52 -3.18 8.18
N GLN A 9 2.55 -3.19 7.33
CA GLN A 9 3.67 -2.25 7.31
C GLN A 9 3.67 -1.52 5.97
N ASN A 10 4.05 -0.25 5.98
CA ASN A 10 4.07 0.61 4.78
C ASN A 10 5.33 1.50 4.80
N PRO A 11 6.54 0.93 4.68
CA PRO A 11 7.76 1.72 4.61
C PRO A 11 7.88 2.47 3.29
N MET A 12 8.38 3.70 3.34
CA MET A 12 8.69 4.52 2.18
C MET A 12 9.92 5.37 2.47
N PHE A 13 11.00 5.15 1.73
CA PHE A 13 12.27 5.84 1.91
C PHE A 13 13.15 5.70 0.67
N ALA A 14 14.11 6.60 0.46
CA ALA A 14 15.21 6.46 -0.51
C ALA A 14 14.79 5.98 -1.92
N GLY A 15 13.68 6.48 -2.48
CA GLY A 15 13.23 6.08 -3.82
C GLY A 15 12.67 4.66 -3.91
N GLN A 16 12.22 4.10 -2.78
CA GLN A 16 11.37 2.92 -2.72
C GLN A 16 10.11 3.17 -1.89
N ALA A 17 9.08 2.37 -2.13
CA ALA A 17 7.94 2.20 -1.26
C ALA A 17 7.56 0.72 -1.21
N ALA A 18 7.12 0.23 -0.06
CA ALA A 18 6.61 -1.12 0.07
C ALA A 18 5.38 -1.17 0.96
N VAL A 19 4.53 -2.17 0.73
CA VAL A 19 3.44 -2.55 1.62
C VAL A 19 3.50 -4.04 1.84
N GLU A 20 3.50 -4.45 3.10
CA GLU A 20 3.32 -5.85 3.51
C GLU A 20 2.06 -5.90 4.37
N ALA A 21 1.04 -6.60 3.90
CA ALA A 21 -0.27 -6.60 4.53
C ALA A 21 -0.86 -8.01 4.62
N TYR A 22 -1.48 -8.32 5.75
CA TYR A 22 -2.16 -9.58 5.98
C TYR A 22 -3.58 -9.34 6.50
N LEU A 23 -4.56 -10.05 5.93
CA LEU A 23 -5.96 -10.08 6.34
C LEU A 23 -6.28 -11.45 6.94
N PRO A 24 -6.23 -11.61 8.28
CA PRO A 24 -6.37 -12.90 8.93
C PRO A 24 -7.71 -13.61 8.65
N SER A 25 -8.80 -12.84 8.57
CA SER A 25 -10.17 -13.36 8.38
C SER A 25 -10.36 -14.09 7.06
N GLN A 26 -9.57 -13.76 6.05
CA GLN A 26 -9.62 -14.37 4.71
C GLN A 26 -8.32 -15.08 4.33
N ARG A 27 -7.31 -15.08 5.22
CA ARG A 27 -5.98 -15.65 4.99
C ARG A 27 -5.30 -15.10 3.74
N ILE A 28 -5.49 -13.81 3.46
CA ILE A 28 -4.91 -13.13 2.29
C ILE A 28 -3.68 -12.34 2.74
N ALA A 29 -2.55 -12.54 2.07
CA ALA A 29 -1.36 -11.73 2.20
C ALA A 29 -1.08 -10.97 0.89
N ILE A 30 -0.75 -9.68 1.00
CA ILE A 30 -0.37 -8.84 -0.13
C ILE A 30 0.98 -8.20 0.22
N ALA A 31 1.98 -8.42 -0.62
CA ALA A 31 3.27 -7.77 -0.56
C ALA A 31 3.51 -7.00 -1.87
N VAL A 32 3.77 -5.70 -1.77
CA VAL A 32 4.03 -4.80 -2.90
C VAL A 32 5.37 -4.12 -2.65
N ALA A 33 6.23 -4.11 -3.66
CA ALA A 33 7.45 -3.32 -3.68
C ALA A 33 7.45 -2.45 -4.94
N VAL A 34 7.71 -1.16 -4.76
CA VAL A 34 7.80 -0.17 -5.85
C VAL A 34 9.16 0.49 -5.79
N THR A 35 9.83 0.53 -6.94
CA THR A 35 11.02 1.34 -7.18
C THR A 35 10.67 2.47 -8.13
N TYR A 36 11.23 3.65 -7.88
CA TYR A 36 10.94 4.84 -8.67
C TYR A 36 12.07 5.13 -9.66
N ARG A 37 11.67 5.48 -10.89
CA ARG A 37 12.57 6.09 -11.86
C ARG A 37 12.76 7.58 -11.54
N PRO A 38 13.82 8.23 -12.03
CA PRO A 38 14.06 9.66 -11.76
C PRO A 38 12.92 10.59 -12.15
N ASP A 39 12.16 10.25 -13.20
CA ASP A 39 11.00 11.03 -13.68
C ASP A 39 9.79 10.98 -12.74
N ALA A 40 9.80 10.12 -11.72
CA ALA A 40 8.72 10.05 -10.73
C ALA A 40 8.84 11.12 -9.63
N PHE A 41 9.99 11.77 -9.52
CA PHE A 41 10.25 12.81 -8.52
C PHE A 41 9.90 14.18 -9.07
N ASP A 42 9.25 15.01 -8.27
CA ASP A 42 9.05 16.42 -8.61
C ASP A 42 10.34 17.25 -8.39
N ALA A 43 10.29 18.54 -8.70
CA ALA A 43 11.44 19.45 -8.56
C ALA A 43 11.92 19.62 -7.11
N GLN A 44 11.13 19.21 -6.11
CA GLN A 44 11.48 19.23 -4.70
C GLN A 44 11.92 17.84 -4.19
N GLY A 45 11.95 16.83 -5.08
CA GLY A 45 12.29 15.45 -4.73
C GLY A 45 11.15 14.69 -4.05
N ASN A 46 9.92 15.21 -4.07
CA ASN A 46 8.77 14.47 -3.56
C ASN A 46 8.32 13.43 -4.58
N TYR A 47 7.75 12.35 -4.06
CA TYR A 47 7.14 11.28 -4.84
C TYR A 47 5.98 10.68 -4.03
N ARG A 48 5.07 9.97 -4.69
CA ARG A 48 3.88 9.38 -4.06
C ARG A 48 4.18 7.99 -3.52
N ASN A 49 3.42 7.56 -2.51
CA ASN A 49 3.45 6.18 -2.05
C ASN A 49 2.64 5.27 -3.00
N GLU A 50 3.21 4.89 -4.13
CA GLU A 50 2.52 4.03 -5.10
C GLU A 50 2.35 2.59 -4.61
N ALA A 51 3.13 2.13 -3.63
CA ALA A 51 2.91 0.84 -3.00
C ALA A 51 1.55 0.82 -2.26
N GLU A 52 1.18 1.92 -1.61
CA GLU A 52 -0.14 2.08 -1.01
C GLU A 52 -1.25 2.15 -2.07
N THR A 53 -1.05 2.89 -3.16
CA THR A 53 -2.00 2.93 -4.29
C THR A 53 -2.30 1.52 -4.81
N LEU A 54 -1.25 0.74 -5.06
CA LEU A 54 -1.37 -0.64 -5.56
C LEU A 54 -2.01 -1.57 -4.53
N PHE A 55 -1.59 -1.51 -3.27
CA PHE A 55 -2.18 -2.30 -2.20
C PHE A 55 -3.69 -2.05 -2.09
N ARG A 56 -4.15 -0.80 -2.13
CA ARG A 56 -5.59 -0.46 -2.06
C ARG A 56 -6.36 -1.04 -3.24
N LYS A 57 -5.80 -0.99 -4.45
CA LYS A 57 -6.42 -1.58 -5.65
C LYS A 57 -6.49 -3.10 -5.55
N ILE A 58 -5.37 -3.77 -5.26
CA ILE A 58 -5.32 -5.23 -5.11
C ILE A 58 -6.23 -5.69 -3.98
N GLY A 59 -6.19 -5.04 -2.82
CA GLY A 59 -7.03 -5.36 -1.67
C GLY A 59 -8.53 -5.19 -1.96
N ALA A 60 -8.92 -4.22 -2.79
CA ALA A 60 -10.31 -4.05 -3.21
C ALA A 60 -10.81 -5.20 -4.10
N GLU A 61 -9.96 -5.73 -4.97
CA GLU A 61 -10.28 -6.89 -5.81
C GLU A 61 -10.29 -8.20 -5.01
N MET A 62 -9.31 -8.38 -4.12
CA MET A 62 -9.13 -9.62 -3.36
C MET A 62 -10.10 -9.76 -2.17
N ALA A 63 -10.55 -8.64 -1.60
CA ALA A 63 -11.42 -8.63 -0.42
C ALA A 63 -12.53 -7.55 -0.53
N PRO A 64 -13.42 -7.63 -1.54
CA PRO A 64 -14.37 -6.55 -1.90
C PRO A 64 -15.37 -6.22 -0.78
N THR A 65 -15.75 -7.21 0.04
CA THR A 65 -16.67 -7.04 1.18
C THR A 65 -15.97 -6.48 2.43
N MET A 66 -14.63 -6.51 2.49
CA MET A 66 -13.83 -5.95 3.58
C MET A 66 -13.14 -4.64 3.18
N ARG A 67 -13.58 -4.02 2.09
CA ARG A 67 -13.19 -2.66 1.69
C ARG A 67 -13.61 -1.68 2.79
N ARG A 68 -12.71 -1.39 3.72
CA ARG A 68 -13.03 -0.53 4.85
C ARG A 68 -13.34 0.89 4.40
N PRO A 69 -14.29 1.58 5.06
CA PRO A 69 -14.47 3.02 4.91
C PRO A 69 -13.29 3.72 5.58
N TYR A 70 -12.39 4.31 4.80
CA TYR A 70 -11.50 5.35 5.28
C TYR A 70 -12.24 6.69 5.06
N ARG A 71 -12.65 7.36 6.15
CA ARG A 71 -12.96 8.80 6.12
C ARG A 71 -11.67 9.57 6.43
N PRO A 72 -11.45 10.70 5.75
CA PRO A 72 -10.26 11.54 5.94
C PRO A 72 -10.14 12.07 7.38
#